data_AF-A0A7C6X298-F1
#
_entry.id   AF-A0A7C6X298-F1
#
_cell.length_a   1.000
_cell.length_b   1.000
_cell.length_c   1.000
_cell.angle_alpha   90.00
_cell.angle_beta   90.00
_cell.angle_gamma   90.00
#
_symmetry.space_group_name_H-M   'P 1'
#
loop_
_entity.id
_entity.type
_entity.pdbx_description
1 polymer ?
#
loop_
_entity_poly.entity_id
_entity_poly.type
_entity_poly.pdbx_seq_one_letter_code
_entity_poly.pdbx_strand_id
1 'polypeptide(L)'
;MLDWRLWTKTVESEDASQWEPRSTEELGFIVGALTRVFARQYYRATNGKDFLKHRVMTFGADLKTRDIIHRGLARFSELARRLDMRLPAPLREWAAAATIKCIGMESSLRKDSDIFVASFWAGYELCPANLFSTQEKVTEGAEDGETG
;
A
#
# COMPACT_ATOMS: atom_id res chain seq x y z
N MET A 1 1.48 9.31 21.50
CA MET A 1 2.82 9.39 20.87
C MET A 1 2.74 8.63 19.56
N LEU A 2 3.15 9.22 18.43
CA LEU A 2 3.21 8.54 17.13
C LEU A 2 4.22 7.39 17.21
N ASP A 3 3.75 6.15 17.27
CA ASP A 3 4.62 4.98 17.17
C ASP A 3 4.38 4.28 15.83
N TRP A 4 5.04 4.80 14.80
CA TRP A 4 4.94 4.29 13.43
C TRP A 4 5.33 2.81 13.31
N ARG A 5 6.14 2.29 14.24
CA ARG A 5 6.52 0.87 14.26
C ARG A 5 5.32 -0.01 14.55
N LEU A 6 4.34 0.47 15.33
CA LEU A 6 3.09 -0.24 15.55
C LEU A 6 2.27 -0.34 14.25
N TRP A 7 2.27 0.71 13.43
CA TRP A 7 1.54 0.70 12.15
C TRP A 7 2.15 -0.25 11.12
N THR A 8 3.48 -0.36 11.09
CA THR A 8 4.15 -1.39 10.29
C THR A 8 3.80 -2.80 10.78
N LYS A 9 3.80 -3.01 12.11
CA LYS A 9 3.39 -4.30 12.70
C LYS A 9 1.93 -4.64 12.41
N THR A 10 1.01 -3.67 12.48
CA THR A 10 -0.41 -3.85 12.12
C THR A 10 -0.53 -4.43 10.71
N VAL A 11 0.19 -3.89 9.73
CA VAL A 11 0.18 -4.40 8.35
C VAL A 11 0.77 -5.81 8.22
N GLU A 12 1.69 -6.19 9.11
CA GLU A 12 2.32 -7.52 9.12
C GLU A 12 1.52 -8.59 9.87
N SER A 13 0.76 -8.22 10.91
CA SER A 13 0.15 -9.16 11.85
C SER A 13 -1.37 -9.18 11.87
N GLU A 14 -2.04 -8.11 11.45
CA GLU A 14 -3.49 -8.01 11.49
C GLU A 14 -4.13 -8.48 10.18
N ASP A 15 -5.35 -8.99 10.29
CA ASP A 15 -6.21 -9.26 9.14
C ASP A 15 -6.73 -7.91 8.59
N ALA A 16 -6.39 -7.64 7.33
CA ALA A 16 -6.81 -6.42 6.62
C ALA A 16 -8.33 -6.20 6.66
N SER A 17 -9.13 -7.27 6.74
CA SER A 17 -10.59 -7.19 6.77
C SER A 17 -11.15 -6.64 8.08
N GLN A 18 -10.42 -6.78 9.18
CA GLN A 18 -10.82 -6.33 10.52
C GLN A 18 -10.17 -5.02 10.95
N TRP A 19 -9.21 -4.53 10.17
CA TRP A 19 -8.47 -3.32 10.50
C TRP A 19 -9.37 -2.08 10.44
N GLU A 20 -9.32 -1.28 11.51
CA GLU A 20 -9.91 0.06 11.59
C GLU A 20 -8.81 1.09 11.91
N PRO A 21 -8.59 2.11 11.05
CA PRO A 21 -7.64 3.16 11.33
C PRO A 21 -8.12 4.00 12.52
N ARG A 22 -7.22 4.26 13.47
CA ARG A 22 -7.50 5.09 14.64
C ARG A 22 -7.47 6.58 14.32
N SER A 23 -6.82 6.97 13.22
CA SER A 23 -6.68 8.37 12.83
C SER A 23 -6.31 8.54 11.34
N THR A 24 -6.37 9.79 10.85
CA THR A 24 -5.96 10.14 9.48
C THR A 24 -4.45 9.98 9.28
N GLU A 25 -3.64 10.16 10.34
CA GLU A 25 -2.20 9.89 10.34
C GLU A 25 -1.90 8.41 10.07
N GLU A 26 -2.56 7.51 10.83
CA GLU A 26 -2.35 6.07 10.68
C GLU A 26 -2.74 5.61 9.29
N LEU A 27 -3.90 6.06 8.80
CA LEU A 27 -4.36 5.76 7.45
C LEU A 27 -3.38 6.29 6.40
N GLY A 28 -2.91 7.55 6.53
CA GLY A 28 -1.91 8.13 5.65
C GLY A 28 -0.63 7.30 5.60
N PHE A 29 -0.09 6.94 6.77
CA PHE A 29 1.11 6.13 6.87
C PHE A 29 0.96 4.76 6.20
N ILE A 30 -0.12 4.04 6.50
CA ILE A 30 -0.38 2.72 5.90
C ILE A 30 -0.52 2.84 4.38
N VAL A 31 -1.27 3.84 3.87
CA VAL A 31 -1.39 4.09 2.43
C VAL A 31 -0.03 4.38 1.80
N GLY A 32 0.84 5.14 2.47
CA GLY A 32 2.22 5.38 2.05
C GLY A 32 3.03 4.09 1.91
N ALA A 33 3.00 3.24 2.94
CA ALA A 33 3.73 1.97 2.94
C ALA A 33 3.24 1.03 1.82
N LEU A 34 1.93 0.85 1.67
CA LEU A 34 1.35 0.06 0.58
C LEU A 34 1.76 0.60 -0.79
N THR A 35 1.76 1.92 -0.94
CA THR A 35 2.20 2.58 -2.17
C THR A 35 3.67 2.35 -2.47
N ARG A 36 4.53 2.29 -1.46
CA ARG A 36 5.96 1.96 -1.65
C ARG A 36 6.14 0.51 -2.11
N VAL A 37 5.42 -0.44 -1.51
CA VAL A 37 5.47 -1.84 -1.95
C VAL A 37 5.03 -1.97 -3.41
N PHE A 38 3.90 -1.35 -3.77
CA PHE A 38 3.42 -1.34 -5.15
C PHE A 38 4.41 -0.66 -6.10
N ALA A 39 4.97 0.50 -5.71
CA ALA A 39 5.93 1.24 -6.52
C ALA A 39 7.19 0.43 -6.87
N ARG A 40 7.69 -0.40 -5.93
CA ARG A 40 8.84 -1.29 -6.19
C ARG A 40 8.51 -2.35 -7.25
N GLN A 41 7.33 -2.94 -7.20
CA GLN A 41 6.87 -3.90 -8.21
C GLN A 41 6.64 -3.21 -9.55
N TYR A 42 6.02 -2.02 -9.53
CA TYR A 42 5.77 -1.20 -10.71
C TYR A 42 7.06 -0.83 -11.45
N TYR A 43 8.10 -0.43 -10.70
CA TYR A 43 9.41 -0.12 -11.26
C TYR A 43 9.99 -1.29 -12.04
N ARG A 44 9.91 -2.51 -11.48
CA ARG A 44 10.37 -3.75 -12.14
C ARG A 44 9.55 -4.05 -13.40
N ALA A 45 8.23 -3.95 -13.31
CA ALA A 45 7.32 -4.26 -14.42
C ALA A 45 7.36 -3.25 -15.58
N THR A 46 7.86 -2.04 -15.34
CA THR A 46 7.85 -0.95 -16.33
C THR A 46 9.24 -0.53 -16.80
N ASN A 47 10.26 -1.35 -16.53
CA ASN A 47 11.66 -1.06 -16.85
C ASN A 47 12.12 0.30 -16.32
N GLY A 48 11.80 0.58 -15.05
CA GLY A 48 12.39 1.68 -14.30
C GLY A 48 11.54 2.95 -14.18
N LYS A 49 10.24 2.91 -14.49
CA LYS A 49 9.38 4.09 -14.27
C LYS A 49 9.01 4.22 -12.79
N ASP A 50 9.28 5.38 -12.21
CA ASP A 50 8.83 5.72 -10.86
C ASP A 50 7.30 5.85 -10.82
N PHE A 51 6.64 5.06 -9.98
CA PHE A 51 5.18 5.02 -9.93
C PHE A 51 4.55 6.37 -9.56
N LEU A 52 5.08 7.06 -8.54
CA LEU A 52 4.49 8.32 -8.07
C LEU A 52 4.64 9.39 -9.13
N LYS A 53 5.83 9.54 -9.72
CA LYS A 53 6.07 10.52 -10.79
C LYS A 53 5.29 10.20 -12.06
N HIS A 54 5.15 8.92 -12.39
CA HIS A 54 4.54 8.49 -13.65
C HIS A 54 3.01 8.46 -13.61
N ARG A 55 2.40 8.19 -12.45
CA ARG A 55 0.94 7.93 -12.35
C ARG A 55 0.20 8.81 -11.36
N VAL A 56 0.86 9.30 -10.31
CA VAL A 56 0.18 9.96 -9.19
C VAL A 56 0.35 11.47 -9.25
N MET A 57 1.59 11.93 -9.35
CA MET A 57 1.94 13.34 -9.37
C MET A 57 1.57 13.98 -10.72
N THR A 58 1.03 15.20 -10.65
CA THR A 58 0.87 16.06 -11.82
C THR A 58 2.03 17.04 -11.85
N PHE A 59 2.66 17.24 -13.00
CA PHE A 59 3.75 18.20 -13.14
C PHE A 59 3.29 19.61 -12.73
N GLY A 60 4.08 20.28 -11.88
CA GLY A 60 3.80 21.65 -11.43
C GLY A 60 2.71 21.81 -10.36
N ALA A 61 2.20 20.73 -9.78
CA ALA A 61 1.22 20.78 -8.70
C ALA A 61 1.68 19.99 -7.47
N ASP A 62 1.35 20.50 -6.28
CA ASP A 62 1.56 19.75 -5.04
C ASP A 62 0.73 18.48 -5.04
N LEU A 63 1.29 17.41 -4.47
CA LEU A 63 0.58 16.16 -4.24
C LEU A 63 -0.57 16.39 -3.25
N LYS A 64 -1.81 16.08 -3.65
CA LYS A 64 -2.99 16.19 -2.78
C LYS A 64 -3.47 14.81 -2.33
N THR A 65 -4.18 14.76 -1.18
CA THR A 65 -4.84 13.56 -0.66
C THR A 65 -5.67 12.84 -1.73
N ARG A 66 -6.41 13.61 -2.53
CA ARG A 66 -7.20 13.09 -3.65
C ARG A 66 -6.34 12.35 -4.70
N ASP A 67 -5.16 12.86 -5.03
CA ASP A 67 -4.29 12.22 -6.02
C ASP A 67 -3.72 10.90 -5.48
N ILE A 68 -3.28 10.90 -4.22
CA ILE A 68 -2.79 9.69 -3.54
C ILE A 68 -3.84 8.57 -3.58
N ILE A 69 -5.10 8.90 -3.29
CA ILE A 69 -6.18 7.93 -3.23
C ILE A 69 -6.60 7.50 -4.64
N HIS A 70 -7.00 8.45 -5.50
CA HIS A 70 -7.66 8.12 -6.76
C HIS A 70 -6.69 7.77 -7.90
N ARG A 71 -5.48 8.32 -7.90
CA ARG A 71 -4.46 8.04 -8.91
C ARG A 71 -3.39 7.05 -8.42
N GLY A 72 -3.22 6.95 -7.10
CA GLY A 72 -2.37 5.96 -6.45
C GLY A 72 -3.16 4.71 -6.06
N LEU A 73 -3.57 4.65 -4.79
CA LEU A 73 -4.09 3.45 -4.12
C LEU A 73 -5.19 2.73 -4.90
N ALA A 74 -6.23 3.45 -5.34
CA ALA A 74 -7.37 2.87 -6.04
C ALA A 74 -7.01 2.28 -7.42
N ARG A 75 -5.82 2.55 -7.93
CA ARG A 75 -5.35 2.11 -9.26
C ARG A 75 -4.52 0.85 -9.22
N PHE A 76 -4.13 0.34 -8.04
CA PHE A 76 -3.19 -0.78 -7.94
C PHE A 76 -3.68 -2.01 -8.71
N SER A 77 -4.90 -2.46 -8.44
CA SER A 77 -5.48 -3.65 -9.07
C SER A 77 -5.70 -3.50 -10.58
N GLU A 78 -6.07 -2.30 -11.06
CA GLU A 78 -6.20 -2.07 -12.50
C GLU A 78 -4.82 -2.08 -13.18
N LEU A 79 -3.86 -1.34 -12.63
CA LEU A 79 -2.52 -1.24 -13.20
C LEU A 79 -1.81 -2.59 -13.18
N ALA A 80 -1.98 -3.38 -12.11
CA ALA A 80 -1.43 -4.71 -12.04
C ALA A 80 -1.97 -5.61 -13.15
N ARG A 81 -3.29 -5.60 -13.39
CA ARG A 81 -3.88 -6.35 -14.52
C ARG A 81 -3.39 -5.86 -15.88
N ARG A 82 -3.30 -4.54 -16.07
CA ARG A 82 -2.85 -3.94 -17.34
C ARG A 82 -1.39 -4.22 -17.65
N LEU A 83 -0.56 -4.44 -16.64
CA LEU A 83 0.88 -4.67 -16.76
C LEU A 83 1.27 -6.13 -16.50
N ASP A 84 0.29 -7.02 -16.38
CA ASP A 84 0.48 -8.44 -16.04
C ASP A 84 1.37 -8.66 -14.79
N MET A 85 1.16 -7.82 -13.77
CA MET A 85 1.91 -7.86 -12.52
C MET A 85 1.21 -8.75 -11.50
N ARG A 86 1.92 -9.74 -10.96
CA ARG A 86 1.47 -10.53 -9.82
C ARG A 86 1.67 -9.77 -8.52
N LEU A 87 0.60 -9.15 -8.00
CA LEU A 87 0.62 -8.57 -6.65
C LEU A 87 0.47 -9.67 -5.58
N PRO A 88 1.25 -9.65 -4.48
CA PRO A 88 0.99 -10.52 -3.33
C PRO A 88 -0.43 -10.36 -2.80
N ALA A 89 -1.06 -11.45 -2.35
CA ALA A 89 -2.42 -11.41 -1.80
C ALA A 89 -2.57 -10.40 -0.64
N PRO A 90 -1.65 -10.37 0.35
CA PRO A 90 -1.73 -9.38 1.44
C PRO A 90 -1.73 -7.93 0.96
N LEU A 91 -0.93 -7.60 -0.06
CA LEU A 91 -0.90 -6.24 -0.62
C LEU A 91 -2.25 -5.86 -1.24
N ARG A 92 -2.91 -6.80 -1.92
CA ARG A 92 -4.23 -6.54 -2.52
C ARG A 92 -5.31 -6.34 -1.45
N GLU A 93 -5.29 -7.17 -0.42
CA GLU A 93 -6.24 -7.11 0.70
C GLU A 93 -6.10 -5.81 1.47
N TRP A 94 -4.88 -5.45 1.86
CA TRP A 94 -4.59 -4.20 2.55
C TRP A 94 -4.89 -2.97 1.68
N ALA A 95 -4.61 -3.01 0.38
CA ALA A 95 -4.97 -1.92 -0.53
C ALA A 95 -6.50 -1.76 -0.65
N ALA A 96 -7.24 -2.86 -0.70
CA ALA A 96 -8.70 -2.83 -0.72
C ALA A 96 -9.28 -2.27 0.59
N ALA A 97 -8.79 -2.76 1.74
CA ALA A 97 -9.18 -2.28 3.05
C ALA A 97 -8.92 -0.77 3.19
N ALA A 98 -7.68 -0.32 2.93
CA ALA A 98 -7.31 1.09 2.99
C ALA A 98 -8.13 1.97 2.04
N THR A 99 -8.49 1.47 0.85
CA THR A 99 -9.37 2.19 -0.08
C THR A 99 -10.75 2.42 0.53
N ILE A 100 -11.36 1.38 1.10
CA ILE A 100 -12.67 1.49 1.76
C ILE A 100 -12.61 2.45 2.95
N LYS A 101 -11.53 2.42 3.73
CA LYS A 101 -11.34 3.35 4.86
C LYS A 101 -11.16 4.79 4.41
N CYS A 102 -10.45 5.03 3.30
CA CYS A 102 -10.36 6.36 2.71
C CYS A 102 -11.74 6.92 2.29
N ILE A 103 -12.61 6.06 1.76
CA ILE A 103 -13.99 6.45 1.42
C ILE A 103 -14.80 6.77 2.68
N GLY A 104 -14.73 5.90 3.70
CA GLY A 104 -15.46 6.10 4.96
C GLY A 104 -15.00 7.32 5.76
N MET A 105 -13.74 7.72 5.63
CA MET A 105 -13.13 8.86 6.35
C MET A 105 -13.00 10.13 5.51
N GLU A 106 -13.73 10.27 4.39
CA GLU A 106 -13.53 11.38 3.44
C GLU A 106 -13.59 12.77 4.10
N SER A 107 -14.54 12.99 5.02
CA SER A 107 -14.68 14.26 5.74
C SER A 107 -13.46 14.57 6.62
N SER A 108 -12.98 13.59 7.37
CA SER A 108 -11.76 13.69 8.21
C SER A 108 -10.52 13.92 7.34
N LEU A 109 -10.38 13.19 6.23
CA LEU A 109 -9.26 13.33 5.31
C LEU A 109 -9.22 14.70 4.62
N ARG A 110 -10.37 15.31 4.38
CA ARG A 110 -10.47 16.67 3.85
C ARG A 110 -10.03 17.70 4.89
N LYS A 111 -10.41 17.51 6.14
CA LYS A 111 -10.04 18.39 7.26
C LYS A 111 -8.54 18.30 7.57
N ASP A 112 -8.01 17.08 7.62
CA ASP A 112 -6.64 16.78 8.04
C ASP A 112 -5.77 16.43 6.82
N SER A 113 -5.99 17.11 5.69
CA SER A 113 -5.36 16.76 4.41
C SER A 113 -3.83 16.82 4.47
N ASP A 114 -3.27 17.88 5.08
CA ASP A 114 -1.82 18.06 5.16
C ASP A 114 -1.19 17.00 6.08
N ILE A 115 -1.89 16.64 7.15
CA ILE A 115 -1.49 15.58 8.08
C ILE A 115 -1.45 14.24 7.34
N PHE A 116 -2.51 13.91 6.60
CA PHE A 116 -2.54 12.69 5.79
C PHE A 116 -1.39 12.63 4.78
N VAL A 117 -1.12 13.72 4.05
CA VAL A 117 -0.04 13.78 3.05
C VAL A 117 1.33 13.64 3.72
N ALA A 118 1.55 14.30 4.86
CA ALA A 118 2.80 14.17 5.62
C ALA A 118 3.00 12.73 6.12
N SER A 119 1.96 12.12 6.70
CA SER A 119 2.00 10.72 7.15
C SER A 119 2.18 9.74 5.99
N PHE A 120 1.58 10.02 4.83
CA PHE A 120 1.80 9.26 3.61
C PHE A 120 3.27 9.24 3.22
N TRP A 121 3.95 10.38 3.22
CA TRP A 121 5.38 10.41 2.92
C TRP A 121 6.21 9.66 3.98
N ALA A 122 5.86 9.81 5.26
CA ALA A 122 6.53 9.06 6.33
C ALA A 122 6.40 7.54 6.11
N GLY A 123 5.20 7.05 5.80
CA GLY A 123 4.96 5.64 5.50
C GLY A 123 5.65 5.16 4.23
N TYR A 124 5.68 6.00 3.19
CA TYR A 124 6.33 5.68 1.92
C TYR A 124 7.84 5.50 2.08
N GLU A 125 8.50 6.38 2.85
CA GLU A 125 9.95 6.34 3.07
C GLU A 125 10.36 5.31 4.13
N LEU A 126 9.58 5.14 5.20
CA LEU A 126 9.88 4.19 6.27
C LEU A 126 9.44 2.75 5.98
N CYS A 127 8.78 2.50 4.85
CA CYS A 127 8.32 1.17 4.46
C CYS A 127 9.49 0.15 4.39
N PRO A 128 9.44 -0.93 5.18
CA PRO A 128 10.45 -2.00 5.12
C PRO A 128 10.60 -2.57 3.72
N ALA A 129 11.82 -2.97 3.35
CA ALA A 129 12.11 -3.54 2.03
C ALA A 129 11.36 -4.85 1.77
N ASN A 130 11.15 -5.63 2.83
CA ASN A 130 10.62 -6.99 2.86
C ASN A 130 9.14 -7.06 3.31
N LEU A 131 8.42 -5.93 3.32
CA LEU A 131 6.99 -5.94 3.65
C LEU A 131 6.25 -6.85 2.65
N PHE A 132 5.57 -7.88 3.17
CA PHE A 132 4.90 -8.97 2.44
C PHE A 132 5.79 -9.98 1.68
N SER A 133 7.12 -9.95 1.81
CA SER A 133 8.00 -10.91 1.09
C SER A 133 8.13 -12.28 1.78
N THR A 134 7.67 -12.43 3.03
CA THR A 134 7.86 -13.66 3.82
C THR A 134 6.80 -14.73 3.54
N GLN A 135 5.66 -14.38 2.93
CA GLN A 135 4.50 -15.27 2.79
C GLN A 135 4.57 -16.22 1.56
N GLU A 136 5.61 -16.15 0.72
CA GLU A 136 5.75 -17.02 -0.48
C GLU A 136 6.47 -18.35 -0.24
N LYS A 137 7.10 -18.58 0.91
CA LYS A 137 7.97 -19.76 1.12
C LYS A 137 7.29 -21.06 1.61
N VAL A 138 5.98 -21.09 1.84
CA VAL A 138 5.33 -22.23 2.52
C VAL A 138 4.65 -23.22 1.55
N THR A 139 4.64 -22.99 0.24
CA THR A 139 3.81 -23.79 -0.70
C THR A 139 4.57 -24.60 -1.77
N GLU A 140 5.88 -24.79 -1.64
CA GLU A 140 6.70 -25.55 -2.62
C GLU A 140 7.45 -26.75 -2.00
N GLY A 141 6.83 -27.47 -1.04
CA GLY A 141 7.52 -28.60 -0.38
C GLY A 141 6.64 -29.73 0.13
N ALA A 142 5.49 -29.99 -0.48
CA ALA A 142 4.63 -31.11 -0.09
C ALA A 142 4.00 -31.78 -1.32
N GLU A 143 4.83 -32.34 -2.20
CA GLU A 143 4.46 -33.40 -3.14
C GLU A 143 5.75 -34.07 -3.59
N ASP A 144 6.27 -34.99 -2.78
CA ASP A 144 7.17 -36.07 -3.20
C ASP A 144 7.26 -37.13 -2.08
N GLY A 145 6.80 -38.35 -2.38
CA GLY A 145 6.85 -39.55 -1.53
C GLY A 145 5.46 -39.97 -1.02
N GLU A 146 4.92 -41.15 -1.26
CA GLU A 146 5.48 -42.43 -1.69
C GLU A 146 4.34 -43.26 -2.32
N THR A 147 4.55 -43.71 -3.56
CA THR A 147 4.00 -44.98 -4.03
C THR A 147 4.89 -46.09 -3.49
N GLY A 148 4.32 -46.99 -2.70
CA GLY A 148 4.95 -48.23 -2.22
C GLY A 148 3.92 -49.15 -1.61
#